data_AF-A0A7W9XCM3-F1
#
_entry.id   AF-A0A7W9XCM3-F1
#
_cell.length_a   1.000
_cell.length_b   1.000
_cell.length_c   1.000
_cell.angle_alpha   90.00
_cell.angle_beta   90.00
_cell.angle_gamma   90.00
#
_symmetry.space_group_name_H-M   'P 1'
#
loop_
_entity.id
_entity.type
_entity.pdbx_description
1 polymer ?
#
loop_
_entity_poly.entity_id
_entity_poly.type
_entity_poly.pdbx_seq_one_letter_code
_entity_poly.pdbx_strand_id
1 'polypeptide(L)'
;MKTSWNETRQIDAYLSGSMDTGNALLFEANMILEPALQDKALWQIKAHTVIHQYGRTQLKKEIEAIHQKLFTAPEHTSFSQKIKRLFSNL
;
A
#
# COMPACT_ATOMS: atom_id res chain seq x y z
N MET A 1 -23.32 18.76 -3.14
CA MET A 1 -22.21 17.83 -3.47
C MET A 1 -20.81 18.36 -3.09
N LYS A 2 -20.66 19.16 -2.02
CA LYS A 2 -19.34 19.60 -1.49
C LYS A 2 -18.89 18.77 -0.26
N THR A 3 -19.82 18.11 0.42
CA THR A 3 -19.57 17.33 1.65
C THR A 3 -18.88 16.01 1.36
N SER A 4 -19.37 15.22 0.40
CA SER A 4 -18.80 13.90 0.09
C SER A 4 -17.32 13.93 -0.33
N TRP A 5 -16.91 14.91 -1.13
CA TRP A 5 -15.50 15.07 -1.52
C TRP A 5 -14.61 15.46 -0.34
N ASN A 6 -15.14 16.21 0.61
CA ASN A 6 -14.41 16.58 1.82
C ASN A 6 -14.25 15.36 2.74
N GLU A 7 -15.29 14.54 2.87
CA GLU A 7 -15.27 13.29 3.65
C GLU A 7 -14.26 12.29 3.09
N THR A 8 -14.23 12.04 1.77
CA THR A 8 -13.24 11.14 1.15
C THR A 8 -11.81 11.57 1.45
N ARG A 9 -11.52 12.88 1.32
CA ARG A 9 -10.20 13.43 1.61
C ARG A 9 -9.84 13.32 3.09
N GLN A 10 -10.80 13.53 3.99
CA GLN A 10 -10.59 13.37 5.43
C GLN A 10 -10.34 11.91 5.79
N ILE A 11 -11.10 10.98 5.22
CA ILE A 11 -10.85 9.54 5.41
C ILE A 11 -9.44 9.19 4.91
N ASP A 12 -9.02 9.64 3.72
CA ASP A 12 -7.68 9.37 3.21
C ASP A 12 -6.58 9.96 4.10
N ALA A 13 -6.77 11.18 4.61
CA ALA A 13 -5.82 11.81 5.52
C ALA A 13 -5.71 11.06 6.86
N TYR A 14 -6.84 10.57 7.38
CA TYR A 14 -6.86 9.72 8.57
C TYR A 14 -6.15 8.38 8.32
N LEU A 15 -6.47 7.68 7.23
CA LEU A 15 -5.88 6.37 6.89
C LEU A 15 -4.38 6.44 6.59
N SER A 16 -3.91 7.54 6.01
CA SER A 16 -2.48 7.78 5.76
C SER A 16 -1.71 8.24 6.99
N GLY A 17 -2.38 8.52 8.11
CA GLY A 17 -1.75 9.08 9.31
C GLY A 17 -1.21 10.50 9.11
N SER A 18 -1.75 11.23 8.13
CA SER A 18 -1.30 12.60 7.81
C SER A 18 -2.02 13.70 8.59
N MET A 19 -3.06 13.34 9.36
CA MET A 19 -3.70 14.24 10.31
C MET A 19 -2.84 14.45 11.55
N ASP A 20 -2.87 15.66 12.12
CA ASP A 20 -2.41 15.85 13.49
C ASP A 20 -3.34 15.13 14.48
N THR A 21 -2.83 14.90 15.69
CA THR A 21 -3.53 14.14 16.73
C THR A 21 -4.89 14.74 17.11
N GLY A 22 -5.02 16.07 17.14
CA GLY A 22 -6.28 16.72 17.50
C GLY A 22 -7.35 16.50 16.44
N ASN A 23 -6.98 16.68 15.17
CA ASN A 23 -7.89 16.42 14.05
C ASN A 23 -8.25 14.94 13.91
N ALA A 24 -7.32 14.03 14.19
CA ALA A 24 -7.60 12.58 14.21
C ALA A 24 -8.64 12.23 15.29
N LEU A 25 -8.48 12.73 16.51
CA LEU A 25 -9.43 12.49 17.60
C LEU A 25 -10.82 13.08 17.31
N LEU A 26 -10.88 14.28 16.72
CA LEU A 26 -12.15 14.87 16.31
C LEU A 26 -12.83 14.03 15.22
N PHE A 27 -12.06 13.53 14.26
CA PHE A 27 -12.56 12.65 13.21
C PHE A 27 -13.08 11.31 13.78
N GLU A 28 -12.38 10.71 14.73
CA GLU A 28 -12.83 9.52 15.46
C GLU A 28 -14.15 9.75 16.21
N ALA A 29 -14.29 10.89 16.90
CA ALA A 29 -15.54 11.28 17.55
C ALA A 29 -16.68 11.42 16.54
N ASN A 30 -16.43 12.07 15.39
CA ASN A 30 -17.43 12.23 14.34
C ASN A 30 -17.85 10.88 13.74
N MET A 31 -16.94 9.92 13.57
CA MET A 31 -17.30 8.57 13.13
C MET A 31 -18.23 7.86 14.11
N ILE A 32 -18.10 8.11 15.42
CA ILE A 32 -19.01 7.54 16.44
C ILE A 32 -20.39 8.21 16.38
N LEU A 33 -20.43 9.52 16.18
CA LEU A 33 -21.66 10.31 16.17
C LEU A 33 -22.45 10.20 14.85
N GLU A 34 -21.76 9.92 13.74
CA GLU A 34 -22.34 9.90 12.40
C GLU A 34 -22.13 8.52 11.74
N PRO A 35 -23.09 7.58 11.88
CA PRO A 35 -22.97 6.22 11.31
C PRO A 35 -22.70 6.21 9.80
N ALA A 36 -23.26 7.17 9.06
CA ALA A 36 -23.02 7.30 7.63
C ALA A 36 -21.56 7.64 7.28
N LEU A 37 -20.85 8.39 8.14
CA LEU A 37 -19.42 8.67 7.98
C LEU A 37 -18.60 7.42 8.29
N GLN A 38 -18.96 6.68 9.33
CA GLN A 38 -18.33 5.40 9.67
C GLN A 38 -18.45 4.38 8.54
N ASP A 39 -19.64 4.24 7.93
CA ASP A 39 -19.87 3.33 6.81
C ASP A 39 -19.01 3.70 5.60
N LYS A 40 -18.92 4.99 5.26
CA LYS A 40 -18.05 5.49 4.18
C LYS A 40 -16.58 5.16 4.46
N ALA A 41 -16.11 5.42 5.69
CA ALA A 41 -14.74 5.11 6.10
C ALA A 41 -14.44 3.61 5.99
N LEU A 42 -15.36 2.75 6.46
CA LEU A 42 -15.22 1.30 6.37
C LEU A 42 -15.09 0.81 4.91
N TRP A 43 -15.92 1.33 4.00
CA TRP A 43 -15.84 0.96 2.58
C TRP A 43 -14.55 1.44 1.92
N GLN A 44 -14.09 2.65 2.26
CA GLN A 44 -12.83 3.19 1.76
C GLN A 44 -11.62 2.39 2.27
N ILE A 45 -11.61 1.97 3.55
CA ILE A 45 -10.60 1.06 4.12
C ILE A 45 -10.56 -0.26 3.34
N LYS A 46 -11.71 -0.87 3.06
CA LYS A 46 -11.80 -2.11 2.29
C LYS A 46 -11.27 -1.92 0.86
N ALA A 47 -11.64 -0.83 0.20
CA ALA A 47 -11.14 -0.52 -1.15
C ALA A 47 -9.61 -0.37 -1.17
N HIS A 48 -9.05 0.42 -0.25
CA HIS A 48 -7.59 0.57 -0.11
C HIS A 48 -6.88 -0.75 0.16
N THR A 49 -7.48 -1.62 0.99
CA THR A 49 -6.93 -2.95 1.27
C THR A 49 -6.81 -3.80 0.01
N VAL A 50 -7.87 -3.84 -0.81
CA VAL A 50 -7.87 -4.58 -2.08
C VAL A 50 -6.85 -4.00 -3.06
N ILE A 51 -6.82 -2.68 -3.22
CA ILE A 51 -5.87 -1.99 -4.10
C ILE A 51 -4.42 -2.28 -3.68
N HIS A 52 -4.13 -2.20 -2.39
CA HIS A 52 -2.79 -2.47 -1.87
C HIS A 52 -2.38 -3.93 -2.07
N GLN A 53 -3.27 -4.89 -1.81
CA GLN A 53 -2.99 -6.32 -2.05
C GLN A 53 -2.74 -6.60 -3.54
N TYR A 54 -3.54 -6.00 -4.42
CA TYR A 54 -3.35 -6.10 -5.86
C TYR A 54 -2.00 -5.52 -6.28
N GLY A 55 -1.69 -4.29 -5.84
CA GLY A 55 -0.42 -3.63 -6.12
C GLY A 55 0.79 -4.44 -5.64
N ARG A 56 0.73 -5.02 -4.44
CA ARG A 56 1.78 -5.92 -3.92
C ARG A 56 1.98 -7.15 -4.80
N THR A 57 0.88 -7.75 -5.27
CA THR A 57 0.93 -8.91 -6.15
C THR A 57 1.58 -8.55 -7.49
N GLN A 58 1.24 -7.39 -8.03
CA GLN A 58 1.81 -6.89 -9.27
C GLN A 58 3.31 -6.58 -9.13
N LEU A 59 3.71 -5.88 -8.07
CA LEU A 59 5.11 -5.59 -7.77
C LEU A 59 5.92 -6.87 -7.60
N LYS A 60 5.37 -7.88 -6.92
CA LYS A 60 6.03 -9.19 -6.78
C LYS A 60 6.27 -9.86 -8.14
N LYS A 61 5.30 -9.79 -9.06
CA LYS A 61 5.47 -10.35 -10.42
C LYS A 61 6.57 -9.62 -11.19
N GLU A 62 6.66 -8.31 -11.07
CA GLU A 62 7.70 -7.51 -11.72
C GLU A 62 9.09 -7.84 -11.18
N ILE A 63 9.24 -7.93 -9.85
CA ILE A 63 10.48 -8.35 -9.20
C ILE A 63 10.87 -9.76 -9.65
N GLU A 64 9.92 -10.69 -9.70
CA GLU A 64 10.19 -12.06 -10.15
C GLU A 64 10.62 -12.09 -11.62
N ALA A 65 9.99 -11.32 -12.50
CA ALA A 65 10.37 -11.24 -13.90
C ALA A 65 11.81 -10.72 -14.07
N ILE A 66 12.19 -9.69 -13.30
CA ILE A 66 13.56 -9.16 -13.28
C ILE A 66 14.53 -10.23 -12.75
N HIS A 67 14.17 -10.90 -11.64
CA HIS A 67 14.96 -11.98 -11.07
C HIS A 67 15.20 -13.11 -12.09
N GLN A 68 14.15 -13.60 -12.75
CA GLN A 68 14.27 -14.62 -13.78
C GLN A 68 15.20 -14.15 -14.91
N LYS A 69 15.03 -12.92 -15.40
CA LYS A 69 15.91 -12.38 -16.45
C LYS A 69 17.38 -12.35 -16.00
N LEU A 70 17.66 -11.81 -14.81
CA LEU A 70 19.04 -11.67 -14.31
C LEU A 70 19.71 -13.01 -13.97
N PHE A 71 18.95 -14.02 -13.56
CA PHE A 71 19.51 -15.28 -13.05
C PHE A 71 19.45 -16.45 -14.04
N THR A 72 18.68 -16.32 -15.13
CA THR A 72 18.56 -17.38 -16.15
C THR A 72 19.07 -16.98 -17.53
N ALA A 73 19.06 -15.69 -17.90
CA ALA A 73 19.52 -15.27 -19.22
C ALA A 73 21.05 -15.41 -19.34
N PRO A 74 21.56 -15.99 -20.45
CA PRO A 74 23.00 -16.20 -20.63
C PRO A 74 23.83 -14.91 -20.49
N GLU A 75 23.29 -13.78 -20.96
CA GLU A 75 23.89 -12.44 -20.91
C GLU A 75 24.17 -11.91 -19.49
N HIS A 76 23.53 -12.48 -18.47
CA HIS A 76 23.67 -12.05 -17.07
C HIS A 76 24.37 -13.08 -16.16
N THR A 77 24.96 -14.13 -16.75
CA THR A 77 25.58 -15.25 -16.00
C THR A 77 26.64 -14.80 -14.98
N SER A 78 27.53 -13.88 -15.36
CA SER A 78 28.58 -13.31 -14.48
C SER A 78 27.98 -12.64 -13.24
N PHE A 79 26.91 -11.86 -13.42
CA PHE A 79 26.21 -11.19 -12.33
C PHE A 79 25.57 -12.21 -11.39
N SER A 80 24.80 -13.16 -11.93
CA SER A 80 24.15 -14.23 -11.15
C SER A 80 25.15 -15.03 -10.30
N GLN A 81 26.29 -15.41 -10.88
CA GLN A 81 27.35 -16.13 -10.17
C GLN A 81 27.98 -15.28 -9.04
N LYS A 82 28.25 -13.99 -9.29
CA LYS A 82 28.79 -13.08 -8.28
C LYS A 82 27.86 -12.96 -7.09
N ILE A 83 26.56 -12.80 -7.34
CA ILE A 83 25.54 -12.72 -6.27
C ILE A 83 25.47 -14.04 -5.50
N LYS A 84 25.37 -15.18 -6.18
CA LYS A 84 25.34 -16.50 -5.50
C LYS A 84 26.55 -16.68 -4.57
N ARG A 85 27.75 -16.31 -5.03
CA ARG A 85 28.98 -16.41 -4.22
C ARG A 85 28.95 -15.52 -2.97
N LEU A 86 28.33 -14.34 -3.02
CA LEU A 86 28.19 -13.48 -1.83
C LEU A 86 27.38 -14.18 -0.73
N PHE A 87 26.33 -14.91 -1.11
CA PHE A 87 25.45 -15.60 -0.17
C PHE A 87 25.91 -17.03 0.19
N SER A 88 26.83 -17.63 -0.56
CA SER A 88 27.41 -18.94 -0.23
C SER A 88 28.53 -18.88 0.82
N ASN A 89 29.07 -17.69 1.09
CA ASN A 89 30.14 -17.47 2.06
C ASN A 89 29.64 -16.84 3.38
N LEU A 90 28.31 -16.82 3.57
CA LEU A 90 27.58 -16.33 4.75
C LEU A 90 27.06 -17.53 5.54
#